data_AF-A0A6N0HVL4-F1
#
_entry.id   AF-A0A6N0HVL4-F1
#
_cell.length_a   1.000
_cell.length_b   1.000
_cell.length_c   1.000
_cell.angle_alpha   90.00
_cell.angle_beta   90.00
_cell.angle_gamma   90.00
#
_symmetry.space_group_name_H-M   'P 1'
#
loop_
_entity.id
_entity.type
_entity.pdbx_description
1 polymer ?
#
loop_
_entity_poly.entity_id
_entity_poly.type
_entity_poly.pdbx_seq_one_letter_code
_entity_poly.pdbx_strand_id
1 'polypeptide(L)'
;MSDIPLQISSQLVNDVQSVISKADPRAHDPSATMQYLAAIIGIILGNRPATEEEKQAYIDQLSGFIKRVVDDVDGQRQEPAAEE
;
A
#
# COMPACT_ATOMS: atom_id res chain seq x y z
N MET A 1 17.05 -9.72 -2.15
CA MET A 1 15.93 -10.12 -1.26
C MET A 1 14.80 -10.56 -2.17
N SER A 2 14.28 -11.77 -1.95
CA SER A 2 13.27 -12.41 -2.81
C SER A 2 12.02 -11.54 -2.92
N ASP A 3 11.55 -11.33 -4.15
CA ASP A 3 10.32 -10.63 -4.49
C ASP A 3 9.15 -11.52 -4.01
N ILE A 4 8.67 -11.29 -2.79
CA ILE A 4 7.51 -12.01 -2.27
C ILE A 4 6.29 -11.30 -2.86
N PRO A 5 5.52 -11.93 -3.76
CA PRO A 5 4.29 -11.33 -4.27
C PRO A 5 3.36 -11.09 -3.07
N LEU A 6 3.04 -9.83 -2.81
CA LEU A 6 2.13 -9.44 -1.75
C LEU A 6 0.72 -9.91 -2.14
N GLN A 7 0.33 -11.08 -1.65
CA GLN A 7 -1.03 -11.59 -1.75
C GLN A 7 -1.90 -10.85 -0.75
N ILE A 8 -2.25 -9.60 -1.07
CA ILE A 8 -3.20 -8.83 -0.27
C ILE A 8 -4.60 -9.34 -0.60
N SER A 9 -5.17 -10.15 0.30
CA SER A 9 -6.56 -10.58 0.15
C SER A 9 -7.49 -9.38 0.35
N SER A 10 -8.61 -9.36 -0.36
CA SER A 10 -9.65 -8.33 -0.19
C SER A 10 -10.12 -8.22 1.26
N GLN A 11 -10.09 -9.32 2.01
CA GLN A 11 -10.38 -9.36 3.43
C GLN A 11 -9.41 -8.51 4.26
N LEU A 12 -8.09 -8.62 4.00
CA LEU A 12 -7.08 -7.85 4.70
C LEU A 12 -7.25 -6.34 4.45
N VAL A 13 -7.56 -5.95 3.21
CA VAL A 13 -7.85 -4.54 2.87
C VAL A 13 -9.05 -4.02 3.67
N ASN A 14 -10.14 -4.79 3.71
CA ASN A 14 -11.35 -4.43 4.43
C ASN A 14 -11.10 -4.32 5.95
N ASP A 15 -10.33 -5.25 6.52
CA ASP A 15 -10.00 -5.24 7.96
C ASP A 15 -9.17 -4.01 8.32
N VAL A 16 -8.17 -3.67 7.51
CA VAL A 16 -7.34 -2.47 7.70
C VAL A 16 -8.18 -1.19 7.57
N GLN A 17 -9.02 -1.09 6.54
CA GLN A 17 -9.92 0.05 6.38
C GLN A 17 -10.87 0.20 7.57
N SER A 18 -11.44 -0.91 8.06
CA SER A 18 -12.31 -0.91 9.24
C SER A 18 -11.60 -0.39 10.49
N VAL A 19 -10.35 -0.78 10.72
CA VAL A 19 -9.54 -0.28 11.84
C VAL A 19 -9.31 1.22 11.73
N ILE A 20 -8.96 1.73 10.54
CA ILE A 20 -8.72 3.16 10.33
C ILE A 20 -10.04 3.96 10.49
N SER A 21 -11.15 3.46 9.96
CA SER A 21 -12.47 4.10 10.09
C SER A 21 -12.98 4.20 11.54
N LYS A 22 -12.54 3.31 12.44
CA LYS A 22 -12.83 3.45 13.88
C LYS A 22 -12.12 4.65 14.51
N ALA A 23 -10.95 5.03 13.98
CA ALA A 23 -10.17 6.16 14.48
C ALA A 23 -10.58 7.49 13.81
N ASP A 24 -10.93 7.46 12.53
CA ASP A 24 -11.47 8.61 11.80
C ASP A 24 -12.58 8.15 10.84
N PRO A 25 -13.86 8.50 11.10
CA PRO A 25 -14.98 8.15 10.21
C PRO A 25 -14.81 8.63 8.77
N ARG A 26 -13.98 9.65 8.51
CA ARG A 26 -13.68 10.10 7.14
C ARG A 26 -12.88 9.07 6.34
N ALA A 27 -12.26 8.09 7.00
CA ALA A 27 -11.52 7.01 6.35
C ALA A 27 -12.39 5.98 5.63
N HIS A 28 -13.72 6.10 5.67
CA HIS A 28 -14.59 5.42 4.70
C HIS A 28 -14.27 5.80 3.25
N ASP A 29 -13.68 6.99 3.03
CA ASP A 29 -13.12 7.36 1.74
C ASP A 29 -11.78 6.63 1.47
N PRO A 30 -11.62 5.96 0.31
CA PRO A 30 -10.38 5.26 -0.03
C PRO A 30 -9.14 6.16 -0.05
N SER A 31 -9.25 7.44 -0.44
CA SER A 31 -8.14 8.39 -0.43
C SER A 31 -7.68 8.71 0.98
N ALA A 32 -8.62 8.88 1.91
CA ALA A 32 -8.28 9.06 3.32
C ALA A 32 -7.55 7.81 3.87
N THR A 33 -8.03 6.61 3.55
CA THR A 33 -7.34 5.35 3.92
C THR A 33 -5.90 5.31 3.41
N MET A 34 -5.68 5.66 2.13
CA MET A 34 -4.33 5.70 1.53
C MET A 34 -3.41 6.70 2.23
N GLN A 35 -3.92 7.88 2.60
CA GLN A 35 -3.15 8.87 3.36
C GLN A 35 -2.75 8.37 4.75
N TYR A 36 -3.66 7.67 5.45
CA TYR A 36 -3.35 7.06 6.74
C TYR A 36 -2.24 6.01 6.63
N LEU A 37 -2.31 5.14 5.62
CA LEU A 37 -1.28 4.13 5.38
C LEU A 37 0.08 4.78 5.08
N ALA A 38 0.11 5.82 4.25
CA ALA A 38 1.33 6.57 3.96
C ALA A 38 1.90 7.25 5.22
N ALA A 39 1.05 7.84 6.06
CA ALA A 39 1.46 8.46 7.31
C ALA A 39 2.03 7.43 8.31
N ILE A 40 1.41 6.25 8.43
CA ILE A 40 1.90 5.15 9.27
C ILE A 40 3.29 4.70 8.80
N ILE A 41 3.48 4.52 7.48
CA ILE A 41 4.80 4.19 6.90
C ILE A 41 5.82 5.27 7.27
N GLY A 42 5.46 6.55 7.10
CA GLY A 42 6.32 7.68 7.44
C GLY A 42 6.73 7.71 8.92
N ILE A 43 5.80 7.44 9.84
CA ILE A 43 6.08 7.37 11.28
C ILE A 43 7.02 6.21 11.60
N ILE A 44 6.76 5.02 11.04
CA ILE A 44 7.60 3.83 11.26
C ILE A 44 9.02 4.09 10.75
N LEU A 45 9.16 4.67 9.56
CA LEU A 45 10.46 4.99 8.97
C LEU A 45 11.18 6.12 9.71
N GLY A 46 10.45 7.16 10.11
CA GLY A 46 10.98 8.30 10.86
C GLY A 46 11.63 7.89 12.18
N ASN A 47 11.01 6.91 12.86
CA ASN A 47 11.50 6.37 14.13
C ASN A 47 12.64 5.36 13.98
N ARG A 48 13.04 4.95 12.77
CA ARG A 48 14.19 4.07 12.57
C ARG A 48 15.51 4.82 12.77
N PRO A 49 16.50 4.19 13.43
CA PRO A 49 17.87 4.67 13.43
C PRO A 49 18.49 4.42 12.05
N ALA A 50 18.41 5.42 11.18
CA ALA A 50 18.93 5.42 9.82
C ALA A 50 19.28 6.86 9.42
N THR A 51 20.21 7.02 8.48
CA THR A 51 20.52 8.34 7.90
C THR A 51 19.35 8.84 7.06
N GLU A 52 19.37 10.14 6.74
CA GLU A 52 18.37 10.73 5.84
C GLU A 52 18.40 10.07 4.45
N GLU A 53 19.60 9.78 3.94
CA GLU A 53 19.79 9.13 2.64
C GLU A 53 19.23 7.71 2.63
N GLU A 54 19.44 6.93 3.70
CA GLU A 54 18.88 5.58 3.83
C GLU A 54 17.35 5.60 3.92
N LYS A 55 16.78 6.60 4.62
CA LYS A 55 15.33 6.80 4.68
C LYS A 55 14.77 7.15 3.30
N GLN A 56 15.43 8.06 2.57
CA GLN A 56 15.00 8.45 1.23
C GLN A 56 15.06 7.27 0.25
N ALA A 57 16.15 6.50 0.27
CA ALA A 57 16.27 5.29 -0.57
C ALA A 57 15.15 4.28 -0.28
N TYR A 58 14.73 4.14 0.98
CA TYR A 58 13.63 3.28 1.36
C TYR A 58 12.27 3.79 0.85
N ILE A 59 12.04 5.11 0.88
CA ILE A 59 10.85 5.75 0.31
C ILE A 59 10.79 5.47 -1.20
N ASP A 60 11.88 5.70 -1.92
CA ASP A 60 11.93 5.51 -3.37
C ASP A 60 11.65 4.04 -3.76
N GLN A 61 12.20 3.10 -3.00
CA GLN A 61 11.93 1.67 -3.18
C GLN A 61 10.45 1.34 -2.95
N LEU A 62 9.84 1.87 -1.88
CA LEU A 62 8.42 1.68 -1.58
C LEU A 62 7.51 2.30 -2.65
N SER A 63 7.82 3.50 -3.12
CA SER A 63 7.09 4.15 -4.22
C SER A 63 7.14 3.30 -5.49
N GLY A 64 8.32 2.77 -5.83
CA GLY A 64 8.48 1.85 -6.96
C GLY A 64 7.69 0.55 -6.79
N PHE A 65 7.62 0.03 -5.56
CA PHE A 65 6.81 -1.14 -5.24
C PHE A 65 5.31 -0.87 -5.39
N ILE A 66 4.79 0.22 -4.83
CA ILE A 66 3.38 0.63 -4.94
C ILE A 66 3.00 0.76 -6.42
N LYS A 67 3.85 1.38 -7.24
CA LYS A 67 3.61 1.50 -8.68
C LYS A 67 3.43 0.14 -9.34
N ARG A 68 4.32 -0.82 -9.08
CA ARG A 68 4.19 -2.18 -9.63
C ARG A 68 2.88 -2.85 -9.22
N VAL A 69 2.46 -2.72 -7.96
CA VAL A 69 1.19 -3.29 -7.48
C VAL A 69 -0.01 -2.67 -8.20
N VAL A 70 0.00 -1.34 -8.43
CA VAL A 70 -1.05 -0.67 -9.21
C VAL A 70 -1.06 -1.18 -10.64
N ASP A 71 0.10 -1.24 -11.29
CA ASP A 71 0.24 -1.75 -12.66
C ASP A 71 -0.27 -3.20 -12.76
N ASP A 72 0.03 -4.05 -11.77
CA ASP A 72 -0.44 -5.44 -11.71
C ASP A 72 -1.97 -5.52 -11.53
N VAL A 73 -2.55 -4.74 -10.62
CA VAL A 73 -4.01 -4.71 -10.39
C VAL A 73 -4.75 -4.22 -11.62
N ASP A 74 -4.25 -3.17 -12.28
CA ASP A 74 -4.84 -2.64 -13.51
C ASP A 74 -4.68 -3.62 -14.69
N GLY A 75 -3.56 -4.35 -14.74
CA GLY A 75 -3.31 -5.42 -15.71
C GLY A 75 -4.28 -6.59 -15.54
N GLN A 76 -4.49 -7.06 -14.30
CA GLN A 76 -5.49 -8.11 -14.02
C GLN A 76 -6.93 -7.68 -14.32
N ARG A 77 -7.22 -6.37 -14.25
CA ARG A 77 -8.53 -5.80 -14.58
C ARG A 77 -8.79 -5.74 -16.09
N GLN A 78 -7.75 -5.87 -16.91
CA GLN A 78 -7.80 -5.79 -18.38
C GLN A 78 -7.85 -7.16 -19.08
N GLU A 79 -7.99 -8.27 -18.35
CA GLU A 79 -8.30 -9.59 -18.92
C GLU A 79 -9.81 -9.90 -18.80
N PRO A 80 -10.68 -9.42 -19.72
CA PRO A 80 -11.97 -10.04 -19.95
C PRO A 80 -11.81 -11.27 -20.84
N ALA A 81 -12.16 -12.43 -20.28
CA ALA A 81 -12.67 -13.64 -20.93
C ALA A 81 -12.40 -13.78 -22.44
N ALA A 82 -11.32 -14.49 -22.77
CA ALA A 82 -11.18 -15.17 -24.05
C ALA A 82 -11.06 -16.67 -23.79
N GLU A 83 -12.17 -17.30 -23.40
CA GLU A 83 -12.33 -18.76 -23.41
C GLU A 83 -13.78 -19.09 -23.82
N GLU A 84 -13.88 -19.46 -25.12
CA GLU A 84 -14.84 -20.32 -25.86
C GLU A 84 -16.38 -20.16 -25.75
#